data_AF-A0A937BH08-F1
#
_entry.id   AF-A0A937BH08-F1
#
_cell.length_a   1.000
_cell.length_b   1.000
_cell.length_c   1.000
_cell.angle_alpha   90.00
_cell.angle_beta   90.00
_cell.angle_gamma   90.00
#
_symmetry.space_group_name_H-M   'P 1'
#
loop_
_entity.id
_entity.type
_entity.pdbx_description
1 polymer ?
#
loop_
_entity_poly.entity_id
_entity_poly.type
_entity_poly.pdbx_seq_one_letter_code
_entity_poly.pdbx_strand_id
1 'polypeptide(L)'
;MLRSTFLAFALPAIGISTAQLPPGCPATAGQHLFEVNDQWAAREPSAFADARPVRFPSEAARIAEHLHRVRQHLALDPPEGLSLPARSQRWALLEALDTYADRGIFPLNDIVAGRSPVFIDKLGNACAVGHLMITSGHAELAERISEELNLAYVHDIAIPEVAEWATTNGFTIDELAWIQPTYDHMKIRDPSLVATFQLANGDRFEVRGPASSGAAQKLRLLRKDLAGDKVLATLPLLSGVKIMEYNGHLFIGGMPPDNGPSAELYEWTGKSLQAQDPFTGRLGIGSISVKNGRLTIVGYALGEARPQERYLTEAGEWKEVPPTPTPEPGVVIPEERLP
;
A
#
# COMPACT_ATOMS: atom_id res chain seq x y z
N MET A 1 22.00 -2.88 69.96
CA MET A 1 20.92 -2.42 69.07
C MET A 1 21.50 -1.40 68.10
N LEU A 2 21.94 -1.82 66.92
CA LEU A 2 22.41 -0.93 65.86
C LEU A 2 21.47 -1.14 64.67
N ARG A 3 20.67 -0.13 64.35
CA ARG A 3 19.77 -0.15 63.19
C ARG A 3 20.59 0.19 61.94
N SER A 4 20.82 -0.80 61.08
CA SER A 4 21.32 -0.56 59.71
C SER A 4 20.21 0.09 58.89
N THR A 5 20.40 1.34 58.51
CA THR A 5 19.63 2.03 57.47
C THR A 5 20.15 1.57 56.10
N PHE A 6 19.39 0.73 55.41
CA PHE A 6 19.59 0.48 53.99
C PHE A 6 19.15 1.72 53.21
N LEU A 7 20.11 2.41 52.60
CA LEU A 7 19.84 3.48 51.64
C LEU A 7 19.50 2.80 50.30
N ALA A 8 18.21 2.70 49.97
CA ALA A 8 17.77 2.24 48.67
C ALA A 8 18.06 3.32 47.62
N PHE A 9 19.09 3.10 46.80
CA PHE A 9 19.28 3.89 45.58
C PHE A 9 18.18 3.50 44.59
N ALA A 10 17.15 4.35 44.51
CA ALA A 10 16.22 4.32 43.39
C ALA A 10 16.98 4.77 42.13
N LEU A 11 17.40 3.81 41.32
CA LEU A 11 17.81 4.07 39.94
C LEU A 11 16.62 4.68 39.20
N PRO A 12 16.76 5.85 38.56
CA PRO A 12 15.70 6.37 37.73
C PRO A 12 15.54 5.41 36.56
N ALA A 13 14.37 4.78 36.47
CA ALA A 13 13.95 4.11 35.25
C ALA A 13 13.82 5.21 34.18
N ILE A 14 14.87 5.36 33.37
CA ILE A 14 14.79 6.09 32.11
C ILE A 14 13.85 5.25 31.24
N GLY A 15 12.57 5.59 31.29
CA GLY A 15 11.61 5.09 30.32
C GLY A 15 12.04 5.60 28.95
N ILE A 16 12.76 4.77 28.20
CA ILE A 16 12.96 5.00 26.77
C ILE A 16 11.58 4.75 26.16
N SER A 17 10.77 5.80 26.12
CA SER A 17 9.69 5.86 25.15
C SER A 17 10.39 5.89 23.79
N THR A 18 10.57 4.72 23.18
CA THR A 18 11.03 4.63 21.79
C THR A 18 9.88 5.17 20.94
N ALA A 19 9.91 6.48 20.69
CA ALA A 19 9.02 7.09 19.73
C ALA A 19 9.18 6.35 18.40
N GLN A 20 8.06 5.96 17.80
CA GLN A 20 8.00 5.23 16.54
C GLN A 20 8.78 5.95 15.44
N LEU A 21 9.59 5.25 14.65
CA LEU A 21 10.39 5.83 13.57
C LEU A 21 9.49 6.23 12.38
N PRO A 22 9.37 7.52 12.02
CA PRO A 22 8.57 7.94 10.88
C PRO A 22 9.24 7.55 9.54
N PRO A 23 8.50 7.22 8.47
CA PRO A 23 9.06 6.78 7.19
C PRO A 23 10.07 7.77 6.56
N GLY A 24 9.79 9.08 6.65
CA GLY A 24 10.66 10.12 6.10
C GLY A 24 11.89 10.48 6.96
N CYS A 25 11.99 9.91 8.17
CA CYS A 25 13.12 10.14 9.06
C CYS A 25 14.36 9.40 8.54
N PRO A 26 15.53 10.05 8.45
CA PRO A 26 16.75 9.37 8.01
C PRO A 26 17.18 8.35 9.08
N ALA A 27 17.25 7.08 8.69
CA ALA A 27 17.65 5.95 9.51
C ALA A 27 18.17 4.81 8.61
N THR A 28 18.78 3.77 9.15
CA THR A 28 19.25 2.65 8.32
C THR A 28 18.09 1.85 7.75
N ALA A 29 18.33 1.11 6.67
CA ALA A 29 17.31 0.22 6.09
C ALA A 29 16.80 -0.79 7.13
N GLY A 30 17.71 -1.45 7.88
CA GLY A 30 17.34 -2.38 8.95
C GLY A 30 16.44 -1.74 10.02
N GLN A 31 16.71 -0.50 10.45
CA GLN A 31 15.84 0.20 11.42
C GLN A 31 14.44 0.45 10.87
N HIS A 32 14.32 0.86 9.61
CA HIS A 32 13.01 1.03 8.96
C HIS A 32 12.26 -0.28 8.78
N LEU A 33 12.95 -1.36 8.43
CA LEU A 33 12.36 -2.68 8.24
C LEU A 33 11.90 -3.30 9.57
N PHE A 34 12.68 -3.11 10.64
CA PHE A 34 12.33 -3.51 12.00
C PHE A 34 11.05 -2.83 12.49
N GLU A 35 10.84 -1.56 12.12
CA GLU A 35 9.61 -0.83 12.44
C GLU A 35 8.37 -1.48 11.81
N VAL A 36 8.51 -2.04 10.59
CA VAL A 36 7.40 -2.73 9.91
C VAL A 36 7.13 -4.09 10.53
N ASN A 37 8.20 -4.84 10.85
CA ASN A 37 8.13 -6.20 11.34
C ASN A 37 9.42 -6.54 12.14
N ASP A 38 9.25 -6.99 13.38
CA ASP A 38 10.38 -7.24 14.29
C ASP A 38 11.20 -8.50 13.95
N GLN A 39 10.66 -9.41 13.13
CA GLN A 39 11.32 -10.65 12.72
C GLN A 39 12.61 -10.40 11.95
N TRP A 40 12.79 -9.20 11.38
CA TRP A 40 14.05 -8.79 10.73
C TRP A 40 15.27 -8.98 11.63
N ALA A 41 15.14 -8.73 12.94
CA ALA A 41 16.25 -8.88 13.88
C ALA A 41 16.72 -10.33 14.03
N ALA A 42 15.82 -11.30 13.88
CA ALA A 42 16.13 -12.72 13.98
C ALA A 42 16.44 -13.36 12.62
N ARG A 43 15.73 -12.97 11.56
CA ARG A 43 15.78 -13.60 10.24
C ARG A 43 16.95 -13.13 9.38
N GLU A 44 17.23 -11.83 9.40
CA GLU A 44 18.27 -11.22 8.56
C GLU A 44 19.04 -10.13 9.32
N PRO A 45 19.87 -10.49 10.31
CA PRO A 45 20.66 -9.52 11.08
C PRO A 45 21.57 -8.65 10.21
N SER A 46 21.95 -9.13 9.02
CA SER A 46 22.78 -8.37 8.08
C SER A 46 22.07 -7.12 7.53
N ALA A 47 20.73 -7.07 7.57
CA ALA A 47 19.95 -5.89 7.18
C ALA A 47 20.29 -4.64 8.02
N PHE A 48 20.88 -4.82 9.21
CA PHE A 48 21.31 -3.75 10.11
C PHE A 48 22.78 -3.35 9.94
N ALA A 49 23.55 -4.07 9.11
CA ALA A 49 24.98 -3.82 8.92
C ALA A 49 25.26 -2.57 8.07
N ASP A 50 24.37 -2.23 7.14
CA ASP A 50 24.50 -1.02 6.33
C ASP A 50 24.05 0.22 7.12
N ALA A 51 25.04 1.05 7.50
CA ALA A 51 24.81 2.29 8.24
C ALA A 51 24.34 3.46 7.36
N ARG A 52 24.19 3.28 6.04
CA ARG A 52 23.73 4.35 5.15
C ARG A 52 22.29 4.76 5.49
N PRO A 53 22.04 6.07 5.71
CA PRO A 53 20.70 6.54 6.00
C PRO A 53 19.84 6.48 4.74
N VAL A 54 18.64 5.94 4.88
CA VAL A 54 17.56 5.92 3.88
C VAL A 54 16.32 6.62 4.42
N ARG A 55 15.42 6.97 3.51
CA ARG A 55 14.11 7.57 3.81
C ARG A 55 13.08 6.96 2.87
N PHE A 56 11.86 6.81 3.36
CA PHE A 56 10.72 6.39 2.55
C PHE A 56 9.74 7.55 2.35
N PRO A 57 9.21 7.74 1.13
CA PRO A 57 8.28 8.82 0.84
C PRO A 57 6.92 8.64 1.52
N SER A 58 6.57 7.42 1.92
CA SER A 58 5.33 7.09 2.61
C SER A 58 5.48 5.80 3.41
N GLU A 59 4.51 5.53 4.29
CA GLU A 59 4.46 4.25 5.00
C GLU A 59 4.21 3.08 4.03
N ALA A 60 3.37 3.28 3.01
CA ALA A 60 3.14 2.27 1.99
C ALA A 60 4.44 1.91 1.25
N ALA A 61 5.29 2.89 0.91
CA ALA A 61 6.57 2.62 0.25
C ALA A 61 7.52 1.82 1.17
N ARG A 62 7.48 2.08 2.49
CA ARG A 62 8.28 1.33 3.48
C ARG A 62 7.81 -0.11 3.63
N ILE A 63 6.48 -0.34 3.65
CA ILE A 63 5.89 -1.68 3.70
C ILE A 63 6.16 -2.45 2.39
N ALA A 64 6.04 -1.80 1.23
CA ALA A 64 6.36 -2.42 -0.05
C ALA A 64 7.81 -2.90 -0.10
N GLU A 65 8.77 -2.06 0.29
CA GLU A 65 10.19 -2.44 0.39
C GLU A 65 10.41 -3.64 1.32
N HIS A 66 9.73 -3.66 2.47
CA HIS A 66 9.74 -4.81 3.38
C HIS A 66 9.30 -6.09 2.66
N LEU A 67 8.15 -6.06 1.97
CA LEU A 67 7.58 -7.23 1.29
C LEU A 67 8.46 -7.71 0.12
N HIS A 68 9.01 -6.80 -0.69
CA HIS A 68 9.91 -7.19 -1.79
C HIS A 68 11.15 -7.92 -1.27
N ARG A 69 11.76 -7.42 -0.18
CA ARG A 69 12.95 -8.07 0.40
C ARG A 69 12.63 -9.41 1.04
N VAL A 70 11.53 -9.51 1.78
CA VAL A 70 11.07 -10.79 2.35
C VAL A 70 10.83 -11.78 1.21
N ARG A 71 10.06 -11.40 0.18
CA ARG A 71 9.81 -12.23 -1.00
C ARG A 71 11.10 -12.70 -1.67
N GLN A 72 12.07 -11.80 -1.87
CA GLN A 72 13.37 -12.15 -2.45
C GLN A 72 14.11 -13.20 -1.62
N HIS A 73 14.15 -13.02 -0.29
CA HIS A 73 14.80 -13.97 0.61
C HIS A 73 14.10 -15.34 0.57
N LEU A 74 12.76 -15.35 0.67
CA LEU A 74 11.95 -16.56 0.64
C LEU A 74 12.00 -17.31 -0.70
N ALA A 75 12.26 -16.61 -1.81
CA ALA A 75 12.47 -17.23 -3.11
C ALA A 75 13.84 -17.94 -3.21
N LEU A 76 14.86 -17.43 -2.51
CA LEU A 76 16.22 -17.98 -2.52
C LEU A 76 16.41 -19.13 -1.51
N ASP A 77 15.65 -19.13 -0.42
CA ASP A 77 15.75 -20.11 0.66
C ASP A 77 14.40 -20.82 0.92
N PRO A 78 13.96 -21.75 0.04
CA PRO A 78 12.74 -22.50 0.25
C PRO A 78 12.94 -23.60 1.33
N PRO A 79 11.90 -23.91 2.14
CA PRO A 79 11.96 -25.01 3.09
C PRO A 79 12.38 -26.35 2.46
N GLU A 80 13.12 -27.16 3.22
CA GLU A 80 13.47 -28.51 2.80
C GLU A 80 12.23 -29.41 2.69
N GLY A 81 12.27 -30.38 1.77
CA GLY A 81 11.22 -31.41 1.68
C GLY A 81 9.89 -30.97 1.06
N LEU A 82 9.77 -29.75 0.52
CA LEU A 82 8.55 -29.31 -0.18
C LEU A 82 8.20 -30.24 -1.36
N SER A 83 6.93 -30.67 -1.40
CA SER A 83 6.36 -31.42 -2.52
C SER A 83 6.34 -30.57 -3.79
N LEU A 84 6.31 -31.20 -4.97
CA LEU A 84 6.24 -30.47 -6.25
C LEU A 84 5.01 -29.53 -6.33
N PRO A 85 3.80 -29.94 -5.90
CA PRO A 85 2.66 -29.03 -5.84
C PRO A 85 2.89 -27.83 -4.90
N ALA A 86 3.43 -28.07 -3.70
CA ALA A 86 3.69 -27.00 -2.72
C ALA A 86 4.72 -25.99 -3.24
N ARG A 87 5.76 -26.45 -3.94
CA ARG A 87 6.74 -25.56 -4.60
C ARG A 87 6.10 -24.68 -5.67
N SER A 88 5.20 -25.25 -6.48
CA SER A 88 4.48 -24.49 -7.51
C SER A 88 3.58 -23.43 -6.90
N GLN A 89 2.84 -23.77 -5.84
CA GLN A 89 1.97 -22.82 -5.15
C GLN A 89 2.76 -21.72 -4.44
N ARG A 90 3.86 -22.08 -3.76
CA ARG A 90 4.77 -21.13 -3.15
C ARG A 90 5.24 -20.10 -4.16
N TRP A 91 5.72 -20.54 -5.33
CA TRP A 91 6.18 -19.63 -6.39
C TRP A 91 5.08 -18.68 -6.84
N ALA A 92 3.89 -19.20 -7.17
CA ALA A 92 2.76 -18.37 -7.58
C ALA A 92 2.35 -17.33 -6.52
N LEU A 93 2.39 -17.70 -5.24
CA LEU A 93 2.06 -16.80 -4.14
C LEU A 93 3.16 -15.79 -3.84
N LEU A 94 4.44 -16.12 -4.05
CA LEU A 94 5.52 -15.14 -3.97
C LEU A 94 5.43 -14.11 -5.11
N GLU A 95 5.00 -14.50 -6.32
CA GLU A 95 4.70 -13.53 -7.40
C GLU A 95 3.49 -12.63 -7.06
N ALA A 96 2.45 -13.23 -6.46
CA ALA A 96 1.30 -12.46 -5.99
C ALA A 96 1.69 -11.47 -4.87
N LEU A 97 2.61 -11.85 -3.99
CA LEU A 97 3.15 -10.97 -2.94
C LEU A 97 3.87 -9.76 -3.52
N ASP A 98 4.66 -9.96 -4.58
CA ASP A 98 5.37 -8.89 -5.29
C ASP A 98 4.38 -7.90 -5.92
N THR A 99 3.36 -8.42 -6.62
CA THR A 99 2.28 -7.62 -7.21
C THR A 99 1.49 -6.86 -6.15
N TYR A 100 1.24 -7.47 -5.00
CA TYR A 100 0.56 -6.83 -3.86
C TYR A 100 1.39 -5.69 -3.27
N ALA A 101 2.71 -5.89 -3.13
CA ALA A 101 3.63 -4.88 -2.65
C ALA A 101 3.66 -3.67 -3.61
N ASP A 102 3.77 -3.92 -4.92
CA ASP A 102 3.73 -2.89 -5.96
C ASP A 102 2.43 -2.06 -5.95
N ARG A 103 1.30 -2.72 -5.65
CA ARG A 103 0.00 -2.05 -5.55
C ARG A 103 -0.06 -1.03 -4.41
N GLY A 104 0.66 -1.28 -3.32
CA GLY A 104 0.78 -0.34 -2.19
C GLY A 104 -0.52 -0.06 -1.42
N ILE A 105 -1.52 -0.96 -1.51
CA ILE A 105 -2.79 -0.85 -0.80
C ILE A 105 -2.79 -1.86 0.34
N PHE A 106 -2.56 -1.34 1.55
CA PHE A 106 -2.43 -2.10 2.80
C PHE A 106 -3.54 -1.74 3.80
N PRO A 107 -3.81 -2.61 4.79
CA PRO A 107 -4.70 -2.32 5.90
C PRO A 107 -4.36 -1.03 6.65
N LEU A 108 -5.40 -0.43 7.22
CA LEU A 108 -5.28 0.67 8.17
C LEU A 108 -5.57 0.18 9.60
N ASN A 109 -4.70 0.51 10.55
CA ASN A 109 -5.00 0.32 11.97
C ASN A 109 -5.79 1.52 12.51
N ASP A 110 -7.12 1.39 12.58
CA ASP A 110 -8.04 2.35 13.20
C ASP A 110 -8.59 1.85 14.55
N ILE A 111 -7.99 0.81 15.11
CA ILE A 111 -8.56 0.04 16.23
C ILE A 111 -7.76 0.28 17.52
N VAL A 112 -6.43 0.13 17.48
CA VAL A 112 -5.58 0.17 18.66
C VAL A 112 -4.42 1.15 18.49
N ALA A 113 -4.05 1.84 19.58
CA ALA A 113 -2.90 2.74 19.59
C ALA A 113 -1.57 2.00 19.34
N GLY A 114 -0.65 2.67 18.64
CA GLY A 114 0.63 2.09 18.25
C GLY A 114 0.53 1.17 17.03
N ARG A 115 1.64 0.51 16.68
CA ARG A 115 1.64 -0.45 15.58
C ARG A 115 0.98 -1.76 15.99
N SER A 116 0.12 -2.29 15.13
CA SER A 116 -0.51 -3.60 15.32
C SER A 116 -0.72 -4.27 13.97
N PRO A 117 -0.69 -5.60 13.88
CA PRO A 117 -1.29 -6.31 12.76
C PRO A 117 -2.76 -5.91 12.61
N VAL A 118 -3.23 -5.92 11.38
CA VAL A 118 -4.65 -5.84 11.00
C VAL A 118 -4.81 -6.82 9.86
N PHE A 119 -5.64 -7.85 10.01
CA PHE A 119 -5.79 -8.91 9.02
C PHE A 119 -6.59 -8.43 7.80
N ILE A 120 -7.77 -7.85 8.02
CA ILE A 120 -8.54 -7.11 7.01
C ILE A 120 -9.11 -5.85 7.67
N ASP A 121 -8.90 -4.68 7.04
CA ASP A 121 -9.45 -3.42 7.54
C ASP A 121 -10.92 -3.22 7.15
N LYS A 122 -11.56 -2.17 7.69
CA LYS A 122 -12.96 -1.83 7.39
C LYS A 122 -13.23 -1.44 5.94
N LEU A 123 -12.19 -1.18 5.15
CA LEU A 123 -12.28 -0.86 3.72
C LEU A 123 -12.11 -2.12 2.85
N GLY A 124 -11.93 -3.30 3.46
CA GLY A 124 -11.70 -4.56 2.76
C GLY A 124 -10.26 -4.77 2.30
N ASN A 125 -9.30 -3.97 2.77
CA ASN A 125 -7.90 -4.19 2.46
C ASN A 125 -7.36 -5.30 3.36
N ALA A 126 -7.03 -6.45 2.77
CA ALA A 126 -6.35 -7.54 3.46
C ALA A 126 -4.85 -7.25 3.63
N CYS A 127 -4.26 -7.74 4.72
CA CYS A 127 -2.82 -7.77 4.92
C CYS A 127 -2.14 -8.69 3.90
N ALA A 128 -0.81 -8.71 3.87
CA ALA A 128 -0.07 -9.55 2.95
C ALA A 128 -0.48 -11.04 3.07
N VAL A 129 -0.54 -11.59 4.29
CA VAL A 129 -0.93 -12.99 4.52
C VAL A 129 -2.37 -13.27 4.12
N GLY A 130 -3.31 -12.40 4.50
CA GLY A 130 -4.72 -12.50 4.09
C GLY A 130 -4.88 -12.42 2.58
N HIS A 131 -4.09 -11.57 1.90
CA HIS A 131 -4.08 -11.48 0.44
C HIS A 131 -3.60 -12.79 -0.21
N LEU A 132 -2.58 -13.45 0.33
CA LEU A 132 -2.13 -14.76 -0.16
C LEU A 132 -3.20 -15.84 0.02
N MET A 133 -3.88 -15.85 1.17
CA MET A 133 -5.01 -16.75 1.43
C MET A 133 -6.12 -16.54 0.40
N ILE A 134 -6.57 -15.29 0.19
CA ILE A 134 -7.60 -14.95 -0.79
C ILE A 134 -7.18 -15.36 -2.21
N THR A 135 -5.95 -15.05 -2.61
CA THR A 135 -5.43 -15.33 -3.96
C THR A 135 -5.32 -16.84 -4.23
N SER A 136 -5.05 -17.63 -3.19
CA SER A 136 -5.03 -19.10 -3.28
C SER A 136 -6.41 -19.76 -3.16
N GLY A 137 -7.51 -18.99 -3.11
CA GLY A 137 -8.88 -19.50 -3.04
C GLY A 137 -9.40 -19.75 -1.62
N HIS A 138 -8.74 -19.22 -0.58
CA HIS A 138 -9.10 -19.42 0.84
C HIS A 138 -9.64 -18.13 1.47
N ALA A 139 -10.52 -17.41 0.76
CA ALA A 139 -11.10 -16.16 1.24
C ALA A 139 -11.88 -16.33 2.55
N GLU A 140 -12.65 -17.40 2.69
CA GLU A 140 -13.43 -17.69 3.91
C GLU A 140 -12.54 -17.83 5.15
N LEU A 141 -11.35 -18.44 5.01
CA LEU A 141 -10.38 -18.54 6.11
C LEU A 141 -9.85 -17.15 6.50
N ALA A 142 -9.56 -16.30 5.53
CA ALA A 142 -9.09 -14.94 5.78
C ALA A 142 -10.15 -14.06 6.45
N GLU A 143 -11.41 -14.18 6.01
CA GLU A 143 -12.56 -13.50 6.60
C GLU A 143 -12.79 -13.95 8.04
N ARG A 144 -12.76 -15.26 8.31
CA ARG A 144 -12.87 -15.81 9.68
C ARG A 144 -11.79 -15.29 10.61
N ILE A 145 -10.53 -15.24 10.15
CA ILE A 145 -9.44 -14.65 10.94
C ILE A 145 -9.71 -13.16 11.20
N SER A 146 -10.19 -12.42 10.20
CA SER A 146 -10.55 -11.01 10.38
C SER A 146 -11.70 -10.81 11.37
N GLU A 147 -12.62 -11.75 11.51
CA GLU A 147 -13.75 -11.65 12.45
C GLU A 147 -13.33 -12.02 13.88
N GLU A 148 -12.56 -13.09 14.04
CA GLU A 148 -12.23 -13.67 15.35
C GLU A 148 -10.93 -13.09 15.93
N LEU A 149 -9.96 -12.74 15.08
CA LEU A 149 -8.55 -12.55 15.44
C LEU A 149 -7.88 -11.41 14.64
N ASN A 150 -8.61 -10.34 14.28
CA ASN A 150 -8.14 -9.35 13.32
C ASN A 150 -6.78 -8.68 13.64
N LEU A 151 -6.43 -8.59 14.93
CA LEU A 151 -5.20 -7.95 15.40
C LEU A 151 -4.10 -8.96 15.75
N ALA A 152 -4.33 -10.25 15.54
CA ALA A 152 -3.40 -11.30 15.92
C ALA A 152 -2.18 -11.34 15.00
N TYR A 153 -1.02 -11.62 15.60
CA TYR A 153 0.14 -12.07 14.85
C TYR A 153 -0.11 -13.49 14.34
N VAL A 154 0.44 -13.85 13.18
CA VAL A 154 0.24 -15.19 12.61
C VAL A 154 0.72 -16.30 13.56
N HIS A 155 1.77 -16.06 14.36
CA HIS A 155 2.21 -16.99 15.41
C HIS A 155 1.16 -17.27 16.49
N ASP A 156 0.24 -16.33 16.72
CA ASP A 156 -0.79 -16.42 17.77
C ASP A 156 -2.12 -16.97 17.24
N ILE A 157 -2.24 -17.20 15.92
CA ILE A 157 -3.47 -17.72 15.32
C ILE A 157 -3.55 -19.24 15.51
N ALA A 158 -4.32 -19.66 16.52
CA ALA A 158 -4.53 -21.07 16.86
C ALA A 158 -5.66 -21.76 16.04
N ILE A 159 -5.83 -21.36 14.77
CA ILE A 159 -6.79 -21.97 13.83
C ILE A 159 -6.04 -23.05 13.03
N PRO A 160 -6.34 -24.36 13.20
CA PRO A 160 -5.60 -25.45 12.55
C PRO A 160 -5.50 -25.33 11.03
N GLU A 161 -6.54 -24.81 10.39
CA GLU A 161 -6.66 -24.60 8.96
C GLU A 161 -5.58 -23.64 8.43
N VAL A 162 -5.03 -22.75 9.26
CA VAL A 162 -3.91 -21.85 8.89
C VAL A 162 -2.62 -22.64 8.71
N ALA A 163 -2.34 -23.59 9.60
CA ALA A 163 -1.15 -24.43 9.50
C ALA A 163 -1.25 -25.40 8.31
N GLU A 164 -2.44 -25.95 8.06
CA GLU A 164 -2.71 -26.78 6.88
C GLU A 164 -2.56 -25.98 5.58
N TRP A 165 -3.13 -24.77 5.53
CA TRP A 165 -3.00 -23.86 4.41
C TRP A 165 -1.53 -23.51 4.14
N ALA A 166 -0.77 -23.14 5.18
CA ALA A 166 0.65 -22.80 5.07
C ALA A 166 1.43 -23.98 4.46
N THR A 167 1.27 -25.18 5.03
CA THR A 167 1.96 -26.39 4.57
C THR A 167 1.61 -26.73 3.12
N THR A 168 0.32 -26.66 2.76
CA THR A 168 -0.17 -26.95 1.41
C THR A 168 0.40 -25.99 0.37
N ASN A 169 0.59 -24.72 0.76
CA ASN A 169 1.14 -23.68 -0.09
C ASN A 169 2.66 -23.50 0.04
N GLY A 170 3.33 -24.40 0.75
CA GLY A 170 4.78 -24.44 0.87
C GLY A 170 5.38 -23.32 1.73
N PHE A 171 4.65 -22.81 2.71
CA PHE A 171 5.13 -21.85 3.69
C PHE A 171 5.21 -22.46 5.09
N THR A 172 6.14 -21.96 5.90
CA THR A 172 6.11 -22.14 7.35
C THR A 172 5.39 -20.97 8.02
N ILE A 173 4.85 -21.19 9.23
CA ILE A 173 4.26 -20.11 10.05
C ILE A 173 5.27 -18.98 10.30
N ASP A 174 6.52 -19.35 10.47
CA ASP A 174 7.68 -18.49 10.66
C ASP A 174 7.93 -17.54 9.47
N GLU A 175 7.78 -18.02 8.25
CA GLU A 175 7.86 -17.19 7.04
C GLU A 175 6.64 -16.27 6.91
N LEU A 176 5.45 -16.78 7.21
CA LEU A 176 4.21 -15.97 7.19
C LEU A 176 4.26 -14.84 8.21
N ALA A 177 4.84 -15.09 9.39
CA ALA A 177 5.08 -14.07 10.40
C ALA A 177 6.05 -12.99 9.91
N TRP A 178 7.05 -13.33 9.09
CA TRP A 178 7.94 -12.35 8.50
C TRP A 178 7.28 -11.56 7.36
N ILE A 179 6.36 -12.19 6.61
CA ILE A 179 5.54 -11.54 5.59
C ILE A 179 4.54 -10.56 6.22
N GLN A 180 4.02 -10.82 7.42
CA GLN A 180 2.96 -10.04 8.05
C GLN A 180 3.46 -8.67 8.53
N PRO A 181 3.04 -7.55 7.92
CA PRO A 181 3.39 -6.23 8.43
C PRO A 181 2.54 -5.87 9.65
N THR A 182 3.06 -4.98 10.49
CA THR A 182 2.27 -4.19 11.43
C THR A 182 1.96 -2.81 10.84
N TYR A 183 0.88 -2.18 11.29
CA TYR A 183 0.44 -0.88 10.81
C TYR A 183 0.31 0.09 11.98
N ASP A 184 0.91 1.28 11.84
CA ASP A 184 0.75 2.36 12.82
C ASP A 184 -0.72 2.71 13.00
N HIS A 185 -1.09 3.00 14.25
CA HIS A 185 -2.38 3.53 14.58
C HIS A 185 -2.60 4.83 13.85
N MET A 186 -3.68 4.88 13.08
CA MET A 186 -4.18 6.13 12.58
C MET A 186 -4.53 7.01 13.78
N LYS A 187 -3.78 8.10 14.00
CA LYS A 187 -4.30 9.25 14.75
C LYS A 187 -5.51 9.73 13.95
N ILE A 188 -6.72 9.29 14.34
CA ILE A 188 -8.01 9.41 13.60
C ILE A 188 -7.79 10.14 12.28
N ARG A 189 -7.57 9.37 11.20
CA ARG A 189 -7.57 9.93 9.86
C ARG A 189 -8.93 10.57 9.73
N ASP A 190 -8.94 11.90 9.72
CA ASP A 190 -10.15 12.70 9.58
C ASP A 190 -11.01 11.99 8.52
N PRO A 191 -12.20 11.46 8.86
CA PRO A 191 -12.97 10.62 7.94
C PRO A 191 -13.37 11.38 6.68
N SER A 192 -13.26 12.71 6.71
CA SER A 192 -13.37 13.51 5.51
C SER A 192 -12.15 13.42 4.60
N LEU A 193 -10.93 13.11 5.04
CA LEU A 193 -9.74 13.01 4.17
C LEU A 193 -9.79 11.76 3.27
N VAL A 194 -10.17 11.94 2.00
CA VAL A 194 -10.33 10.83 1.04
C VAL A 194 -9.13 10.63 0.12
N ALA A 195 -8.33 11.67 -0.14
CA ALA A 195 -7.06 11.55 -0.86
C ALA A 195 -6.09 12.67 -0.47
N THR A 196 -4.78 12.46 -0.65
CA THR A 196 -3.76 13.48 -0.39
C THR A 196 -2.62 13.37 -1.39
N PHE A 197 -2.02 14.50 -1.74
CA PHE A 197 -0.80 14.59 -2.54
C PHE A 197 0.14 15.60 -1.91
N GLN A 198 1.45 15.32 -1.86
CA GLN A 198 2.42 16.26 -1.32
C GLN A 198 3.46 16.59 -2.38
N LEU A 199 3.67 17.88 -2.61
CA LEU A 199 4.71 18.38 -3.50
C LEU A 199 6.06 18.41 -2.78
N ALA A 200 7.13 18.36 -3.57
CA ALA A 200 8.50 18.46 -3.07
C ALA A 200 8.79 19.78 -2.33
N ASN A 201 8.06 20.86 -2.65
CA ASN A 201 8.15 22.15 -1.96
C ASN A 201 7.49 22.16 -0.57
N GLY A 202 6.87 21.05 -0.16
CA GLY A 202 6.18 20.90 1.13
C GLY A 202 4.68 21.19 1.09
N ASP A 203 4.16 21.78 0.01
CA ASP A 203 2.72 21.99 -0.16
C ASP A 203 1.98 20.64 -0.15
N ARG A 204 0.91 20.54 0.63
CA ARG A 204 0.05 19.35 0.68
C ARG A 204 -1.33 19.67 0.13
N PHE A 205 -1.78 18.89 -0.83
CA PHE A 205 -3.14 18.92 -1.33
C PHE A 205 -3.95 17.79 -0.70
N GLU A 206 -5.14 18.12 -0.22
CA GLU A 206 -6.07 17.16 0.37
C GLU A 206 -7.39 17.21 -0.37
N VAL A 207 -7.87 16.05 -0.81
CA VAL A 207 -9.27 15.91 -1.23
C VAL A 207 -10.05 15.43 -0.02
N ARG A 208 -11.05 16.22 0.37
CA ARG A 208 -11.88 15.95 1.53
C ARG A 208 -13.35 15.74 1.16
N GLY A 209 -13.94 14.65 1.62
CA GLY A 209 -15.37 14.38 1.59
C GLY A 209 -16.21 15.35 2.43
N PRO A 210 -17.53 15.11 2.47
CA PRO A 210 -18.46 15.92 3.25
C PRO A 210 -18.03 16.01 4.71
N ALA A 211 -18.17 17.19 5.31
CA ALA A 211 -17.80 17.39 6.72
C ALA A 211 -18.71 16.63 7.69
N SER A 212 -19.93 16.30 7.25
CA SER A 212 -20.92 15.53 8.00
C SER A 212 -21.96 14.94 7.04
N SER A 213 -22.78 14.00 7.53
CA SER A 213 -23.89 13.41 6.77
C SER A 213 -24.95 14.42 6.34
N GLY A 214 -25.09 15.55 7.05
CA GLY A 214 -26.00 16.65 6.69
C GLY A 214 -25.37 17.74 5.82
N ALA A 215 -24.06 17.67 5.53
CA ALA A 215 -23.38 18.65 4.70
C ALA A 215 -23.68 18.44 3.20
N ALA A 216 -23.32 19.43 2.38
CA ALA A 216 -23.34 19.28 0.93
C ALA A 216 -22.53 18.06 0.51
N GLN A 217 -23.17 17.14 -0.22
CA GLN A 217 -22.59 15.89 -0.71
C GLN A 217 -21.65 16.17 -1.88
N LYS A 218 -20.51 16.81 -1.57
CA LYS A 218 -19.44 17.20 -2.50
C LYS A 218 -18.10 16.98 -1.84
N LEU A 219 -17.08 16.71 -2.64
CA LEU A 219 -15.70 16.75 -2.19
C LEU A 219 -15.18 18.19 -2.26
N ARG A 220 -14.11 18.44 -1.52
CA ARG A 220 -13.38 19.71 -1.47
C ARG A 220 -11.91 19.44 -1.74
N LEU A 221 -11.31 20.19 -2.66
CA LEU A 221 -9.87 20.23 -2.84
C LEU A 221 -9.30 21.33 -1.94
N LEU A 222 -8.38 20.99 -1.05
CA LEU A 222 -7.69 21.91 -0.17
C LEU A 222 -6.20 21.91 -0.48
N ARG A 223 -5.56 23.07 -0.31
CA ARG A 223 -4.11 23.21 -0.21
C ARG A 223 -3.77 23.57 1.22
N LYS A 224 -2.73 22.94 1.75
CA LYS A 224 -2.11 23.25 3.02
C LYS A 224 -0.65 23.61 2.77
N ASP A 225 -0.27 24.79 3.19
CA ASP A 225 1.11 25.25 3.16
C ASP A 225 1.43 26.06 4.42
N LEU A 226 2.61 26.68 4.46
CA LEU A 226 3.07 27.48 5.60
C LEU A 226 2.19 28.73 5.86
N ALA A 227 1.42 29.18 4.86
CA ALA A 227 0.49 30.31 5.01
C ALA A 227 -0.89 29.86 5.54
N GLY A 228 -1.16 28.55 5.57
CA GLY A 228 -2.34 27.94 6.16
C GLY A 228 -3.15 27.08 5.18
N ASP A 229 -4.35 26.70 5.62
CA ASP A 229 -5.26 25.86 4.86
C ASP A 229 -6.18 26.71 3.96
N LYS A 230 -6.27 26.35 2.68
CA LYS A 230 -7.14 27.03 1.70
C LYS A 230 -7.95 26.02 0.90
N VAL A 231 -9.28 26.19 0.87
CA VAL A 231 -10.14 25.47 -0.07
C VAL A 231 -9.96 26.07 -1.46
N LEU A 232 -9.58 25.24 -2.43
CA LEU A 232 -9.32 25.63 -3.81
C LEU A 232 -10.54 25.43 -4.71
N ALA A 233 -11.23 24.28 -4.56
CA ALA A 233 -12.37 23.93 -5.38
C ALA A 233 -13.30 22.96 -4.66
N THR A 234 -14.52 22.83 -5.17
CA THR A 234 -15.45 21.73 -4.84
C THR A 234 -15.69 20.88 -6.07
N LEU A 235 -15.77 19.57 -5.89
CA LEU A 235 -16.04 18.62 -6.96
C LEU A 235 -17.15 17.64 -6.55
N PRO A 236 -17.83 16.99 -7.50
CA PRO A 236 -18.81 15.94 -7.20
C PRO A 236 -18.22 14.81 -6.35
N LEU A 237 -19.09 14.03 -5.71
CA LEU A 237 -18.64 12.84 -4.99
C LEU A 237 -18.00 11.85 -5.94
N LEU A 238 -16.87 11.30 -5.52
CA LEU A 238 -16.18 10.18 -6.15
C LEU A 238 -15.80 9.21 -5.03
N SER A 239 -15.92 7.91 -5.25
CA SER A 239 -15.35 6.90 -4.35
C SER A 239 -13.97 6.44 -4.85
N GLY A 240 -13.15 5.90 -3.96
CA GLY A 240 -11.80 5.42 -4.34
C GLY A 240 -10.84 6.51 -4.84
N VAL A 241 -11.04 7.76 -4.41
CA VAL A 241 -10.38 8.96 -4.97
C VAL A 241 -8.85 8.83 -5.02
N LYS A 242 -8.28 9.23 -6.15
CA LYS A 242 -6.85 9.36 -6.43
C LYS A 242 -6.56 10.81 -6.80
N ILE A 243 -5.34 11.26 -6.48
CA ILE A 243 -4.85 12.58 -6.86
C ILE A 243 -3.40 12.46 -7.34
N MET A 244 -3.05 13.18 -8.39
CA MET A 244 -1.70 13.25 -8.95
C MET A 244 -1.42 14.67 -9.44
N GLU A 245 -0.19 15.13 -9.30
CA GLU A 245 0.27 16.35 -9.98
C GLU A 245 0.97 15.99 -11.30
N TYR A 246 0.69 16.78 -12.33
CA TYR A 246 1.37 16.71 -13.61
C TYR A 246 1.39 18.09 -14.26
N ASN A 247 2.58 18.58 -14.60
CA ASN A 247 2.82 19.88 -15.25
C ASN A 247 2.17 21.08 -14.54
N GLY A 248 2.19 21.08 -13.21
CA GLY A 248 1.64 22.12 -12.34
C GLY A 248 0.12 22.02 -12.13
N HIS A 249 -0.54 21.03 -12.74
CA HIS A 249 -1.97 20.79 -12.61
C HIS A 249 -2.24 19.57 -11.72
N LEU A 250 -3.36 19.57 -11.01
CA LEU A 250 -3.77 18.42 -10.19
C LEU A 250 -4.88 17.66 -10.89
N PHE A 251 -4.69 16.36 -11.05
CA PHE A 251 -5.66 15.43 -11.61
C PHE A 251 -6.26 14.61 -10.48
N ILE A 252 -7.59 14.69 -10.33
CA ILE A 252 -8.35 14.06 -9.26
C ILE A 252 -9.38 13.15 -9.90
N GLY A 253 -9.27 11.85 -9.66
CA GLY A 253 -10.16 10.86 -10.27
C GLY A 253 -10.66 9.83 -9.28
N GLY A 254 -11.70 9.11 -9.65
CA GLY A 254 -12.27 8.04 -8.84
C GLY A 254 -13.45 7.38 -9.54
N MET A 255 -14.33 6.76 -8.76
CA MET A 255 -15.56 6.18 -9.27
C MET A 255 -16.72 7.17 -9.09
N PRO A 256 -17.35 7.63 -10.19
CA PRO A 256 -18.53 8.51 -10.10
C PRO A 256 -19.74 7.77 -9.49
N PRO A 257 -20.71 8.47 -8.89
CA PRO A 257 -21.89 7.87 -8.28
C PRO A 257 -22.86 7.35 -9.34
N ASP A 258 -23.78 6.46 -8.95
CA ASP A 258 -24.75 5.87 -9.89
C ASP A 258 -25.68 6.88 -10.52
N ASN A 259 -25.99 7.92 -9.75
CA ASN A 259 -26.79 9.05 -10.18
C ASN A 259 -25.95 10.31 -10.00
N GLY A 260 -25.65 11.03 -11.08
CA GLY A 260 -24.84 12.23 -11.03
C GLY A 260 -24.01 12.49 -12.29
N PRO A 261 -23.07 13.44 -12.23
CA PRO A 261 -22.15 13.71 -13.33
C PRO A 261 -21.32 12.46 -13.65
N SER A 262 -21.13 12.19 -14.95
CA SER A 262 -20.41 11.00 -15.42
C SER A 262 -18.90 11.12 -15.32
N ALA A 263 -18.37 12.35 -15.29
CA ALA A 263 -16.94 12.59 -15.30
C ALA A 263 -16.23 11.94 -14.09
N GLU A 264 -15.31 11.06 -14.41
CA GLU A 264 -14.51 10.25 -13.51
C GLU A 264 -13.17 10.90 -13.17
N LEU A 265 -12.80 11.97 -13.90
CA LEU A 265 -11.55 12.70 -13.76
C LEU A 265 -11.79 14.21 -13.80
N TYR A 266 -11.10 14.94 -12.92
CA TYR A 266 -11.14 16.39 -12.84
C TYR A 266 -9.72 16.96 -12.79
N GLU A 267 -9.51 18.07 -13.50
CA GLU A 267 -8.24 18.78 -13.56
C GLU A 267 -8.37 20.14 -12.85
N TRP A 268 -7.50 20.41 -11.89
CA TRP A 268 -7.32 21.73 -11.29
C TRP A 268 -6.11 22.42 -11.91
N THR A 269 -6.37 23.49 -12.66
CA THR A 269 -5.36 24.26 -13.42
C THR A 269 -4.61 25.31 -12.58
N GLY A 270 -4.79 25.30 -11.25
CA GLY A 270 -4.38 26.40 -10.38
C GLY A 270 -5.40 27.54 -10.30
N LYS A 271 -6.35 27.62 -11.24
CA LYS A 271 -7.39 28.67 -11.29
C LYS A 271 -8.81 28.13 -11.27
N SER A 272 -9.05 27.03 -11.99
CA SER A 272 -10.38 26.46 -12.18
C SER A 272 -10.32 24.95 -12.16
N LEU A 273 -11.41 24.32 -11.73
CA LEU A 273 -11.62 22.88 -11.86
C LEU A 273 -12.37 22.59 -13.17
N GLN A 274 -11.87 21.64 -13.96
CA GLN A 274 -12.44 21.24 -15.24
C GLN A 274 -12.67 19.72 -15.25
N ALA A 275 -13.81 19.28 -15.79
CA ALA A 275 -14.08 17.86 -15.99
C ALA A 275 -13.27 17.36 -17.20
N GLN A 276 -12.72 16.16 -17.07
CA GLN A 276 -11.98 15.45 -18.12
C GLN A 276 -12.72 14.15 -18.43
N ASP A 277 -12.79 13.79 -19.70
CA ASP A 277 -13.51 12.60 -20.19
C ASP A 277 -12.54 11.69 -20.97
N PRO A 278 -11.65 10.98 -20.26
CA PRO A 278 -10.63 10.16 -20.88
C PRO A 278 -11.15 8.85 -21.48
N PHE A 279 -12.30 8.36 -21.02
CA PHE A 279 -12.89 7.10 -21.46
C PHE A 279 -14.22 7.33 -22.16
N THR A 280 -14.66 6.37 -22.97
CA THR A 280 -16.03 6.37 -23.48
C THR A 280 -16.91 5.58 -22.51
N GLY A 281 -17.84 6.27 -21.85
CA GLY A 281 -18.74 5.68 -20.87
C GLY A 281 -18.27 5.92 -19.43
N ARG A 282 -18.89 5.21 -18.47
CA ARG A 282 -18.67 5.43 -17.04
C ARG A 282 -17.67 4.41 -16.50
N LEU A 283 -16.47 4.87 -16.13
CA LEU A 283 -15.42 4.02 -15.57
C LEU A 283 -15.01 4.50 -14.17
N GLY A 284 -14.53 3.57 -13.36
CA GLY A 284 -13.82 3.89 -12.12
C GLY A 284 -12.33 4.06 -12.38
N ILE A 285 -11.76 5.21 -12.00
CA ILE A 285 -10.32 5.42 -12.09
C ILE A 285 -9.59 4.58 -11.03
N GLY A 286 -8.90 3.54 -11.47
CA GLY A 286 -8.10 2.66 -10.61
C GLY A 286 -6.71 3.24 -10.32
N SER A 287 -6.09 3.90 -11.30
CA SER A 287 -4.79 4.57 -11.11
C SER A 287 -4.64 5.84 -11.94
N ILE A 288 -3.83 6.77 -11.41
CA ILE A 288 -3.33 7.96 -12.08
C ILE A 288 -1.81 7.98 -11.82
N SER A 289 -1.00 7.99 -12.87
CA SER A 289 0.46 7.85 -12.78
C SER A 289 1.15 8.63 -13.87
N VAL A 290 2.44 8.92 -13.71
CA VAL A 290 3.26 9.50 -14.79
C VAL A 290 4.21 8.42 -15.28
N LYS A 291 4.04 7.98 -16.53
CA LYS A 291 4.87 6.96 -17.20
C LYS A 291 5.59 7.59 -18.39
N ASN A 292 6.92 7.46 -18.45
CA ASN A 292 7.75 8.02 -19.52
C ASN A 292 7.46 9.51 -19.80
N GLY A 293 7.28 10.30 -18.74
CA GLY A 293 6.99 11.72 -18.83
C GLY A 293 5.56 12.07 -19.27
N ARG A 294 4.65 11.09 -19.42
CA ARG A 294 3.25 11.32 -19.78
C ARG A 294 2.34 10.94 -18.63
N LEU A 295 1.30 11.72 -18.40
CA LEU A 295 0.23 11.35 -17.50
C LEU A 295 -0.56 10.19 -18.10
N THR A 296 -0.65 9.09 -17.36
CA THR A 296 -1.35 7.87 -17.74
C THR A 296 -2.36 7.51 -16.66
N ILE A 297 -3.55 7.13 -17.10
CA ILE A 297 -4.64 6.70 -16.22
C ILE A 297 -5.13 5.31 -16.62
N VAL A 298 -5.56 4.55 -15.62
CA VAL A 298 -6.18 3.24 -15.81
C VAL A 298 -7.59 3.27 -15.23
N GLY A 299 -8.57 2.95 -16.07
CA GLY A 299 -9.99 2.87 -15.73
C GLY A 299 -10.51 1.45 -15.84
N TYR A 300 -11.56 1.15 -15.05
CA TYR A 300 -12.27 -0.11 -15.08
C TYR A 300 -13.75 0.15 -15.32
N ALA A 301 -14.32 -0.53 -16.32
CA ALA A 301 -15.77 -0.59 -16.47
C ALA A 301 -16.37 -1.44 -15.34
N LEU A 302 -17.58 -1.09 -14.90
CA LEU A 302 -18.21 -1.75 -13.77
C LEU A 302 -18.45 -3.24 -14.09
N GLY A 303 -17.90 -4.13 -13.27
CA GLY A 303 -18.03 -5.58 -13.46
C GLY A 303 -17.08 -6.19 -14.50
N GLU A 304 -16.21 -5.39 -15.12
CA GLU A 304 -15.18 -5.88 -16.04
C GLU A 304 -13.80 -5.90 -15.37
N ALA A 305 -13.10 -7.03 -15.46
CA ALA A 305 -11.75 -7.15 -14.95
C ALA A 305 -10.70 -6.50 -15.86
N ARG A 306 -11.03 -6.25 -17.14
CA ARG A 306 -10.07 -5.77 -18.12
C ARG A 306 -9.87 -4.25 -17.98
N PRO A 307 -8.65 -3.78 -17.68
CA PRO A 307 -8.38 -2.35 -17.60
C PRO A 307 -8.40 -1.69 -18.98
N GLN A 308 -8.84 -0.44 -19.01
CA GLN A 308 -8.63 0.46 -20.13
C GLN A 308 -7.57 1.49 -19.72
N GLU A 309 -6.56 1.69 -20.57
CA GLU A 309 -5.48 2.65 -20.30
C GLU A 309 -5.53 3.82 -21.28
N ARG A 310 -5.32 5.02 -20.75
CA ARG A 310 -5.28 6.28 -21.51
C ARG A 310 -4.10 7.12 -21.07
N TYR A 311 -3.51 7.86 -22.00
CA TYR A 311 -2.50 8.86 -21.69
C TYR A 311 -2.89 10.23 -22.23
N LEU A 312 -2.47 11.28 -21.53
CA LEU A 312 -2.66 12.67 -21.93
C LEU A 312 -1.54 13.08 -22.88
N THR A 313 -1.90 13.57 -24.07
CA THR A 313 -0.96 14.12 -25.04
C THR A 313 -0.58 15.56 -24.70
N GLU A 314 0.52 16.06 -25.28
CA GLU A 314 0.92 17.47 -25.16
C GLU A 314 -0.14 18.44 -25.71
N ALA A 315 -0.97 17.99 -26.65
CA ALA A 315 -2.09 18.75 -27.20
C ALA A 315 -3.31 18.78 -26.26
N GLY A 316 -3.27 18.10 -25.11
CA GLY A 316 -4.39 18.02 -24.16
C GLY A 316 -5.45 16.97 -24.51
N GLU A 317 -5.15 16.06 -25.44
CA GLU A 317 -6.06 14.97 -25.84
C GLU A 317 -5.75 13.68 -25.09
N TRP A 318 -6.79 12.92 -24.70
CA TRP A 318 -6.65 11.56 -24.17
C TRP A 318 -6.59 10.53 -25.29
N LYS A 319 -5.57 9.67 -25.29
CA LYS A 319 -5.38 8.61 -26.29
C LYS A 319 -5.17 7.26 -25.64
N GLU A 320 -5.54 6.19 -26.34
CA GLU A 320 -5.28 4.83 -25.91
C GLU A 320 -3.78 4.56 -25.88
N VAL A 321 -3.31 3.87 -24.83
CA VAL A 321 -1.95 3.36 -24.83
C VAL A 321 -1.87 2.23 -25.87
N PRO A 322 -0.99 2.34 -26.89
CA PRO A 322 -0.82 1.27 -27.86
C PRO A 322 -0.41 -0.02 -27.13
N PRO A 323 -0.92 -1.19 -27.55
CA PRO A 323 -0.43 -2.44 -26.99
C PRO A 323 1.08 -2.50 -27.20
N THR A 324 1.82 -2.86 -26.14
CA THR A 324 3.23 -3.21 -26.28
C THR A 324 3.31 -4.33 -27.31
N PRO A 325 4.09 -4.19 -28.41
CA PRO A 325 4.22 -5.27 -29.37
C PRO A 325 4.72 -6.50 -28.62
N THR A 326 3.91 -7.55 -28.63
CA THR A 326 4.36 -8.86 -28.17
C THR A 326 5.54 -9.23 -29.07
N PRO A 327 6.74 -9.55 -28.54
CA PRO A 327 7.77 -10.12 -29.39
C PRO A 327 7.16 -11.33 -30.08
N GLU A 328 7.20 -11.36 -31.42
CA GLU A 328 6.69 -12.50 -32.16
C GLU A 328 7.37 -13.76 -31.62
N PRO A 329 6.62 -14.82 -31.27
CA PRO A 329 7.22 -16.10 -30.97
C PRO A 329 7.80 -16.67 -32.27
N GLY A 330 9.06 -16.34 -32.55
CA GLY A 330 9.75 -16.85 -33.73
C GLY A 330 10.72 -15.89 -34.41
N VAL A 331 11.62 -15.25 -33.67
CA VAL A 331 12.95 -14.96 -34.25
C VAL A 331 13.93 -15.91 -33.60
N VAL A 332 14.15 -17.04 -34.29
CA VAL A 332 15.31 -17.90 -34.03
C VAL A 332 16.53 -17.03 -34.25
N ILE A 333 17.25 -16.71 -33.16
CA ILE A 333 18.61 -16.19 -33.27
C ILE A 333 19.40 -17.30 -33.97
N PRO A 334 19.95 -17.08 -35.17
CA PRO A 334 20.82 -18.08 -35.77
C PRO A 334 22.00 -18.28 -34.82
N GLU A 335 22.30 -19.52 -34.46
CA GLU A 335 23.58 -19.90 -33.87
C GLU A 335 24.68 -19.60 -34.89
N GLU A 336 25.09 -18.34 -34.95
CA GLU A 336 26.30 -17.94 -35.62
C GLU A 336 27.45 -18.25 -34.67
N ARG A 337 28.13 -19.36 -35.01
CA ARG A 337 29.42 -19.81 -34.51
C ARG A 337 30.29 -18.62 -34.07
N LEU A 338 30.57 -18.54 -32.79
CA LEU A 338 31.76 -17.84 -32.32
C LEU A 338 32.98 -18.74 -32.57
N PRO A 339 34.08 -18.21 -33.14
CA PRO A 339 35.37 -18.88 -33.18
C PRO A 339 35.99 -19.05 -31.78
#